data_AF-A0A938JBS6-F1
#
_entry.id   AF-A0A938JBS6-F1
#
_cell.length_a   1.000
_cell.length_b   1.000
_cell.length_c   1.000
_cell.angle_alpha   90.00
_cell.angle_beta   90.00
_cell.angle_gamma   90.00
#
_symmetry.space_group_name_H-M   'P 1'
#
loop_
_entity.id
_entity.type
_entity.pdbx_description
1 polymer ?
#
loop_
_entity_poly.entity_id
_entity_poly.type
_entity_poly.pdbx_seq_one_letter_code
_entity_poly.pdbx_strand_id
1 'polypeptide(L)' 'MARLYLHCAICDRKQADGLISGAAWGRVEMASQALAGATLRVCPTCIQRHDDWHDRVASALAPPGGSGHASP' A
#
# COMPACT_ATOMS: atom_id res chain seq x y z
N MET A 1 -2.96 -14.75 -21.43
CA MET A 1 -3.47 -14.60 -20.05
C MET A 1 -2.60 -13.57 -19.34
N ALA A 2 -3.16 -12.40 -18.99
CA ALA A 2 -2.42 -11.39 -18.25
C ALA A 2 -2.12 -11.93 -16.84
N ARG A 3 -0.84 -12.00 -16.47
CA ARG A 3 -0.45 -12.34 -15.10
C ARG A 3 -0.81 -11.16 -14.21
N LEU A 4 -1.79 -11.33 -13.34
CA LEU A 4 -2.07 -10.37 -12.29
C LEU A 4 -0.93 -10.48 -11.28
N TYR A 5 -0.20 -9.37 -11.12
CA TYR A 5 0.85 -9.25 -10.12
C TYR A 5 0.34 -8.36 -8.99
N LEU A 6 0.54 -8.81 -7.77
CA LEU A 6 0.38 -8.02 -6.56
C LEU A 6 1.66 -7.24 -6.32
N HIS A 7 1.54 -5.96 -6.00
CA HIS A 7 2.66 -5.06 -5.73
C HIS A 7 2.59 -4.54 -4.30
N CYS A 8 3.71 -4.58 -3.60
CA CYS A 8 3.79 -4.07 -2.23
C CYS A 8 4.03 -2.55 -2.24
N ALA A 9 3.13 -1.79 -1.64
CA ALA A 9 3.25 -0.34 -1.51
C ALA A 9 4.42 0.13 -0.62
N ILE A 10 5.08 -0.78 0.12
CA ILE A 10 6.20 -0.44 1.03
C ILE A 10 7.56 -0.80 0.43
N CYS A 11 7.71 -2.02 -0.13
CA CYS A 11 9.00 -2.52 -0.61
C CYS A 11 9.05 -2.81 -2.12
N ASP A 12 8.03 -2.42 -2.88
CA ASP A 12 7.85 -2.68 -4.32
C ASP A 12 7.89 -4.17 -4.72
N ARG A 13 7.84 -5.10 -3.75
CA ARG A 13 7.80 -6.54 -4.02
C ARG A 13 6.63 -6.86 -4.96
N LYS A 14 6.94 -7.51 -6.08
CA LYS A 14 5.98 -8.05 -7.06
C LYS A 14 5.81 -9.54 -6.85
N GLN A 15 4.58 -10.01 -6.82
CA GLN A 15 4.26 -11.43 -6.69
C GLN A 15 3.12 -11.82 -7.61
N ALA A 16 3.23 -12.97 -8.27
CA ALA A 16 2.13 -13.50 -9.07
C ALA A 16 0.96 -13.88 -8.15
N ASP A 17 -0.24 -13.39 -8.47
CA ASP A 17 -1.47 -13.61 -7.69
C ASP A 17 -1.83 -15.11 -7.55
N GLY A 18 -1.39 -15.96 -8.48
CA GLY A 18 -1.65 -17.40 -8.47
C GLY A 18 -0.86 -18.24 -7.46
N LEU A 19 0.09 -17.65 -6.70
CA LEU A 19 1.01 -18.40 -5.81
C LEU A 19 0.71 -18.23 -4.31
N ILE A 20 0.09 -17.12 -3.93
CA ILE A 20 -0.37 -16.86 -2.55
C ILE A 20 -1.76 -16.26 -2.69
N SER A 21 -2.77 -16.86 -2.04
CA SER A 21 -4.09 -16.25 -1.97
C SER A 21 -3.94 -14.80 -1.53
N GLY A 22 -4.41 -13.85 -2.34
CA GLY A 22 -4.30 -12.40 -2.09
C GLY A 22 -4.89 -11.93 -0.74
N ALA A 23 -5.50 -12.85 0.03
CA ALA A 23 -5.90 -12.69 1.43
C ALA A 23 -4.73 -12.52 2.42
N ALA A 24 -3.54 -13.06 2.12
CA ALA A 24 -2.36 -12.88 2.99
C ALA A 24 -1.75 -11.47 2.89
N TRP A 25 -2.19 -10.68 1.91
CA TRP A 25 -1.73 -9.32 1.69
C TRP A 25 -2.62 -8.33 2.42
N GLY A 26 -1.99 -7.35 3.07
CA GLY A 26 -2.66 -6.22 3.68
C GLY A 26 -3.31 -5.38 2.60
N ARG A 27 -4.51 -4.87 2.88
CA ARG A 27 -5.28 -4.03 1.97
C ARG A 27 -5.54 -2.69 2.60
N VAL A 28 -5.29 -1.63 1.85
CA VAL A 28 -5.72 -0.27 2.21
C VAL A 28 -6.53 0.27 1.03
N GLU A 29 -7.79 0.57 1.29
CA GLU A 29 -8.66 1.22 0.32
C GLU A 29 -8.45 2.73 0.37
N MET A 30 -8.30 3.36 -0.79
CA MET A 30 -8.17 4.80 -0.88
C MET A 30 -9.54 5.48 -0.91
N ALA A 31 -9.75 6.40 0.03
CA ALA A 31 -10.94 7.24 0.09
C ALA A 31 -10.78 8.58 -0.66
N SER A 32 -9.63 8.85 -1.29
CA SER A 32 -9.38 10.14 -1.96
C SER A 32 -10.13 10.22 -3.30
N GLN A 33 -10.75 11.36 -3.58
CA GLN A 33 -11.52 11.59 -4.81
C GLN A 33 -10.68 11.44 -6.10
N ALA A 34 -9.36 11.62 -6.02
CA ALA A 34 -8.45 11.48 -7.16
C ALA A 34 -8.08 10.03 -7.50
N LEU A 35 -8.22 9.10 -6.54
CA LEU A 35 -7.91 7.66 -6.68
C LEU A 35 -9.04 6.81 -6.11
N ALA A 36 -10.29 7.27 -6.26
CA ALA A 36 -11.46 6.61 -5.71
C ALA A 36 -11.54 5.16 -6.26
N GLY A 37 -11.36 4.18 -5.37
CA GLY A 37 -11.38 2.75 -5.70
C GLY A 37 -10.00 2.11 -5.89
N ALA A 38 -8.89 2.85 -5.77
CA ALA A 38 -7.56 2.24 -5.76
C ALA A 38 -7.34 1.47 -4.46
N THR A 39 -7.05 0.17 -4.58
CA THR A 39 -6.64 -0.67 -3.45
C THR A 39 -5.13 -0.83 -3.45
N LEU A 40 -4.45 -0.32 -2.43
CA LEU A 40 -3.05 -0.64 -2.21
C LEU A 40 -2.90 -1.97 -1.47
N ARG A 41 -1.80 -2.67 -1.78
CA ARG A 41 -1.49 -3.98 -1.22
C ARG A 41 -0.15 -3.93 -0.50
N VAL A 42 -0.04 -4.65 0.61
CA VAL A 42 1.19 -4.79 1.39
C VAL A 42 1.52 -6.27 1.57
N CYS A 43 2.77 -6.64 1.31
CA CYS A 43 3.17 -8.04 1.39
C CYS A 43 3.21 -8.54 2.85
N PRO A 44 3.03 -9.86 3.08
CA PRO A 44 3.00 -10.43 4.43
C PRO A 44 4.26 -10.13 5.26
N THR A 45 5.42 -10.02 4.60
CA THR A 45 6.69 -9.69 5.26
C THR A 45 6.67 -8.26 5.83
N CYS A 46 6.12 -7.29 5.10
CA CYS A 46 6.04 -5.91 5.58
C CYS A 46 4.98 -5.74 6.66
N ILE A 47 3.87 -6.49 6.58
CA ILE A 47 2.84 -6.51 7.64
C ILE A 47 3.45 -7.02 8.96
N GLN A 48 4.22 -8.11 8.91
CA GLN A 48 4.85 -8.66 10.11
C GLN A 48 6.02 -7.81 10.64
N ARG A 49 6.67 -7.02 9.76
CA ARG A 49 7.84 -6.21 10.14
C ARG A 49 7.47 -4.84 10.70
N HIS A 50 6.33 -4.29 10.28
CA HIS A 50 5.91 -2.95 10.62
C HIS A 50 4.52 -3.02 11.24
N ASP A 51 4.40 -2.97 12.56
CA ASP A 51 3.10 -2.92 13.24
C ASP A 51 2.27 -1.70 12.79
N ASP A 52 2.94 -0.61 12.42
CA ASP A 52 2.39 0.63 11.88
C ASP A 52 2.27 0.67 10.34
N TRP A 53 2.28 -0.48 9.66
CA TRP A 53 2.25 -0.54 8.19
C TRP A 53 1.04 0.19 7.58
N HIS A 54 -0.11 0.20 8.25
CA HIS A 54 -1.32 0.90 7.80
C HIS A 54 -1.07 2.41 7.69
N ASP A 55 -0.49 3.00 8.74
CA ASP A 55 -0.19 4.42 8.84
C ASP A 55 0.89 4.85 7.84
N ARG A 56 1.90 4.00 7.61
CA ARG A 56 2.93 4.25 6.58
C ARG A 56 2.35 4.33 5.18
N VAL A 57 1.44 3.41 4.86
CA VAL A 57 0.80 3.40 3.54
C VAL A 57 -0.15 4.59 3.43
N ALA A 58 -0.94 4.90 4.46
CA ALA A 58 -1.81 6.06 4.47
C ALA A 58 -1.01 7.38 4.31
N SER A 59 0.14 7.49 4.97
CA SER A 59 1.02 8.67 4.90
C SER A 59 1.67 8.84 3.52
N ALA A 60 2.08 7.74 2.87
CA ALA A 60 2.64 7.78 1.52
C ALA A 60 1.63 8.24 0.45
N LEU A 61 0.33 8.16 0.77
CA LEU A 61 -0.77 8.56 -0.10
C LEU A 61 -1.23 10.00 0.14
N ALA A 62 -0.81 10.61 1.26
CA ALA A 62 -1.06 12.02 1.47
C ALA A 62 -0.37 12.79 0.34
N PRO A 63 -1.10 13.64 -0.41
CA PRO A 63 -0.47 14.47 -1.42
C PRO A 63 0.63 15.31 -0.74
N PRO A 64 1.74 15.64 -1.44
CA PRO A 64 2.85 16.42 -0.88
C PRO A 64 2.48 17.85 -0.43
N GLY A 65 1.19 18.19 -0.30
CA GLY A 65 0.69 19.47 0.23
C GLY A 65 -0.07 19.37 1.56
N GLY A 66 -0.07 18.21 2.22
CA GLY A 66 -0.90 17.95 3.41
C GLY A 66 -0.14 17.68 4.70
N SER A 67 0.92 18.43 5.03
CA SER A 67 1.44 18.61 6.40
C SER A 67 2.59 19.62 6.36
N GLY A 68 2.36 20.80 6.95
CA GLY A 68 3.37 21.85 7.06
C GLY A 68 4.64 21.39 7.78
N HIS A 69 5.77 21.70 7.18
CA HIS A 69 6.99 22.02 7.92
C HIS A 69 7.24 23.51 7.69
N ALA A 70 6.62 24.35 8.51
CA ALA A 70 7.18 25.65 8.81
C ALA A 70 8.37 25.37 9.73
N SER A 71 9.57 25.32 9.18
CA SER A 71 10.79 25.41 9.99
C SER A 71 11.08 26.88 10.29
N PRO A 72 11.54 27.20 11.52
CA PRO A 72 11.92 28.56 11.92
C PRO A 72 13.15 29.09 11.16
#